data_AF-A0A645J5Z7-F1
#
_entry.id   AF-A0A645J5Z7-F1
#
_cell.length_a   1.000
_cell.length_b   1.000
_cell.length_c   1.000
_cell.angle_alpha   90.00
_cell.angle_beta   90.00
_cell.angle_gamma   90.00
#
_symmetry.space_group_name_H-M   'P 1'
#
loop_
_entity.id
_entity.type
_entity.pdbx_description
1 polymer ?
#
loop_
_entity_poly.entity_id
_entity_poly.type
_entity_poly.pdbx_seq_one_letter_code
_entity_poly.pdbx_strand_id
1 'polypeptide(L)' 'MLGESAPIPATYAGGARCLEDLQTVHILGKGRIDLTIGSALDIFGGTGVKYSEAVAFNNRMAGRLDCPKPG' A
#
# COMPACT_ATOMS: atom_id res chain seq x y z
N MET A 1 -11.83 -1.22 -12.59
CA MET A 1 -11.16 -0.93 -11.30
C MET A 1 -9.64 -0.83 -11.51
N LEU A 2 -8.89 -0.12 -10.66
CA LEU A 2 -7.44 0.15 -10.82
C LEU A 2 -6.57 -1.12 -11.03
N GLY A 3 -6.91 -2.24 -10.39
CA GLY A 3 -6.19 -3.51 -10.59
C GLY A 3 -6.43 -4.21 -11.94
N GLU A 4 -7.43 -3.81 -12.73
CA GLU A 4 -7.73 -4.42 -14.04
C GLU A 4 -6.88 -3.84 -15.17
N SER A 5 -6.36 -2.62 -15.00
CA SER A 5 -5.46 -1.95 -15.97
C SER A 5 -3.97 -2.22 -15.72
N ALA A 6 -3.63 -3.02 -14.70
CA ALA A 6 -2.25 -3.32 -14.31
C ALA A 6 -1.93 -4.81 -14.55
N PRO A 7 -1.37 -5.16 -15.73
CA PRO A 7 -1.06 -6.55 -16.06
C PRO A 7 0.08 -7.14 -15.20
N ILE A 8 0.90 -6.28 -14.59
CA ILE A 8 2.00 -6.62 -13.68
C ILE A 8 1.87 -5.85 -12.37
N PRO A 9 2.41 -6.37 -11.25
CA PRO A 9 2.47 -5.63 -9.99
C PRO A 9 3.13 -4.26 -10.21
N ALA A 10 2.54 -3.22 -9.64
CA ALA A 10 3.01 -1.85 -9.82
C ALA A 10 2.88 -1.04 -8.53
N THR A 11 3.80 -0.10 -8.35
CA THR A 11 3.78 0.83 -7.21
C THR A 11 3.30 2.20 -7.70
N TYR A 12 2.22 2.70 -7.10
CA TYR A 12 1.75 4.06 -7.30
C TYR A 12 2.39 4.99 -6.27
N ALA A 13 2.98 6.09 -6.73
CA ALA A 13 3.57 7.11 -5.89
C ALA A 13 2.76 8.40 -5.96
N GLY A 14 1.77 8.52 -5.07
CA GLY A 14 0.86 9.67 -5.04
C GLY A 14 0.37 9.99 -3.64
N GLY A 15 1.16 10.78 -2.91
CA GLY A 15 0.70 11.63 -1.80
C GLY A 15 -0.19 10.99 -0.74
N ALA A 16 0.04 9.74 -0.34
CA ALA A 16 -0.69 9.10 0.75
C ALA A 16 -0.55 9.93 2.03
N ARG A 17 -1.68 10.17 2.71
CA ARG A 17 -1.79 11.05 3.89
C ARG A 17 -2.13 10.29 5.16
N CYS A 18 -2.82 9.16 5.03
CA CYS A 18 -3.25 8.34 6.16
C CYS A 18 -3.20 6.84 5.85
N LEU A 19 -3.46 6.00 6.85
CA LEU A 19 -3.42 4.55 6.70
C LEU A 19 -4.57 4.03 5.82
N GLU A 20 -5.69 4.75 5.79
CA GLU A 20 -6.87 4.44 4.97
C GLU A 20 -6.56 4.55 3.47
N ASP A 21 -5.65 5.43 3.07
CA ASP A 21 -5.20 5.52 1.68
C ASP A 21 -4.50 4.23 1.24
N LEU A 22 -3.62 3.68 2.10
CA LEU A 22 -2.93 2.40 1.86
C LEU A 22 -3.94 1.24 1.75
N GLN A 23 -4.94 1.21 2.64
CA GLN A 23 -6.01 0.21 2.60
C GLN A 23 -6.83 0.29 1.31
N THR A 24 -7.21 1.51 0.92
CA THR A 24 -8.02 1.77 -0.26
C THR A 24 -7.30 1.32 -1.53
N VAL A 25 -6.02 1.67 -1.68
CA VAL A 25 -5.22 1.23 -2.84
C VAL A 25 -5.04 -0.29 -2.85
N HIS A 26 -4.79 -0.92 -1.71
CA HIS A 26 -4.68 -2.37 -1.63
C HIS A 26 -5.96 -3.07 -2.11
N ILE A 27 -7.14 -2.59 -1.69
CA ILE A 27 -8.45 -3.13 -2.10
C ILE A 27 -8.71 -2.88 -3.60
N LEU A 28 -8.56 -1.64 -4.07
CA LEU A 28 -8.84 -1.27 -5.46
C LEU A 28 -7.85 -1.88 -6.45
N GLY A 29 -6.61 -2.07 -6.00
CA GLY A 29 -5.53 -2.73 -6.71
C GLY A 29 -5.59 -4.26 -6.66
N LYS A 30 -6.53 -4.84 -5.90
CA LYS A 30 -6.65 -6.29 -5.71
C LYS A 30 -5.32 -6.94 -5.28
N GLY A 31 -4.56 -6.25 -4.43
CA GLY A 31 -3.23 -6.67 -3.98
C GLY A 31 -2.12 -6.60 -5.04
N ARG A 32 -2.37 -6.04 -6.23
CA ARG A 32 -1.39 -5.85 -7.31
C ARG A 32 -0.83 -4.44 -7.40
N ILE A 33 -1.47 -3.49 -6.73
CA ILE A 33 -1.03 -2.10 -6.68
C ILE A 33 -0.60 -1.77 -5.26
N ASP A 34 0.65 -1.38 -5.11
CA ASP A 34 1.19 -0.82 -3.87
C ASP A 34 1.10 0.70 -3.88
N LEU A 35 1.06 1.32 -2.69
CA LEU A 35 1.07 2.78 -2.53
C LEU A 35 2.27 3.21 -1.68
N THR A 36 3.02 4.21 -2.14
CA THR A 36 4.09 4.81 -1.32
C THR A 36 3.54 5.81 -0.32
N ILE A 37 4.06 5.79 0.91
CA ILE A 37 3.83 6.82 1.93
C ILE A 37 5.17 7.36 2.43
N GLY A 38 5.32 8.68 2.43
CA GLY A 38 6.58 9.37 2.76
C GLY A 38 6.35 10.52 3.72
N SER A 39 6.06 11.71 3.18
CA SER A 39 5.91 12.96 3.97
C SER A 39 4.85 12.92 5.08
N ALA A 40 3.90 11.99 5.03
CA ALA A 40 2.92 11.80 6.10
C ALA A 40 3.46 11.03 7.31
N LEU A 41 4.59 10.33 7.18
CA LEU A 41 5.19 9.54 8.25
C LEU A 41 5.84 10.41 9.32
N ASP A 42 5.65 10.04 10.58
CA ASP A 42 6.29 10.67 11.74
C ASP A 42 7.82 10.71 11.66
N ILE A 43 8.45 9.64 11.16
CA ILE A 43 9.91 9.58 10.97
C ILE A 43 10.45 10.59 9.96
N PHE A 44 9.59 11.18 9.14
CA PHE A 44 9.93 12.25 8.19
C PHE A 44 9.35 13.61 8.60
N GLY A 45 8.89 13.75 9.85
CA GLY A 45 8.32 14.99 10.39
C GLY A 45 6.83 15.20 10.08
N GLY A 46 6.16 14.19 9.51
CA GLY A 46 4.71 14.18 9.31
C GLY A 46 3.94 13.83 10.57
N THR A 47 2.61 13.95 10.51
CA THR A 47 1.71 13.59 11.63
C THR A 47 0.55 12.69 11.19
N GLY A 48 0.54 12.27 9.93
CA GLY A 48 -0.56 11.50 9.35
C GLY A 48 -0.52 10.01 9.69
N VAL A 49 0.67 9.42 9.79
CA VAL A 49 0.85 7.99 10.06
C VAL A 49 2.11 7.76 10.89
N LYS A 50 2.05 6.90 11.92
CA LYS A 50 3.27 6.45 12.59
C LYS A 50 3.98 5.39 11.76
N TYR A 51 5.31 5.46 11.65
CA TYR A 51 6.09 4.45 10.93
C TYR A 51 5.79 3.02 11.40
N SER A 52 5.62 2.82 12.72
CA SER A 52 5.27 1.52 13.29
C SER A 52 3.91 0.99 12.81
N GLU A 53 2.93 1.88 12.60
CA GLU A 53 1.61 1.51 12.08
C GLU A 53 1.68 1.12 10.59
N ALA A 54 2.49 1.83 9.81
CA ALA A 54 2.76 1.50 8.41
C ALA A 54 3.45 0.13 8.27
N VAL A 55 4.45 -0.17 9.12
CA VAL A 55 5.11 -1.48 9.15
C VAL A 55 4.13 -2.58 9.56
N ALA A 56 3.32 -2.34 10.61
CA ALA A 56 2.31 -3.30 11.05
C ALA A 56 1.27 -3.58 9.96
N PHE A 57 0.87 -2.56 9.21
CA PHE A 57 0.01 -2.71 8.04
C PHE A 57 0.66 -3.59 6.97
N ASN A 58 1.91 -3.32 6.59
CA ASN A 58 2.63 -4.13 5.60
C ASN A 58 2.73 -5.60 6.03
N ASN A 59 3.04 -5.88 7.30
CA ASN A 59 3.12 -7.24 7.81
C ASN A 59 1.77 -7.97 7.73
N ARG A 60 0.65 -7.29 8.04
CA ARG A 60 -0.70 -7.87 7.90
C ARG A 60 -1.06 -8.18 6.45
N MET A 61 -0.62 -7.34 5.51
CA MET A 61 -0.92 -7.51 4.08
C MET A 61 0.01 -8.55 3.42
N ALA A 62 1.28 -8.63 3.84
CA ALA A 62 2.23 -9.62 3.35
C ALA A 62 1.78 -11.06 3.68
N GLY A 63 1.20 -11.28 4.86
CA GLY A 63 0.61 -12.57 5.25
C GLY A 63 -0.66 -12.96 4.46
N ARG A 64 -1.17 -12.09 3.57
CA ARG A 64 -2.29 -12.38 2.66
C ARG A 64 -1.83 -12.58 1.21
N LEU A 65 -0.54 -12.47 0.91
CA LEU A 65 0.01 -12.60 -0.45
C LEU A 65 0.31 -14.06 -0.83
N ASP A 66 -0.68 -14.93 -0.71
CA ASP A 66 -0.75 -16.14 -1.55
C ASP A 66 -1.55 -15.80 -2.81
N CYS A 67 -1.07 -14.82 -3.58
CA CYS A 67 -1.53 -14.70 -4.96
C CYS A 67 -0.76 -15.75 -5.77
N PRO A 68 -1.42 -16.74 -6.40
CA PRO A 68 -0.71 -17.74 -7.19
C PRO A 68 0.10 -17.05 -8.27
N LYS A 69 1.40 -17.34 -8.32
CA LYS A 69 2.26 -16.85 -9.42
C LYS A 69 1.72 -17.44 -10.72
N PRO A 70 1.50 -16.63 -11.76
CA PRO A 70 1.15 -17.18 -13.06
C PRO A 70 2.30 -18.08 -13.54
N GLY A 71 1.97 -19.32 -13.86
CA GLY A 71 2.86 -20.26 -14.57
C GLY A 71 2.97 -19.92 -16.05
#